data_AF-A0A821PVY6-F1
#
_entry.id   AF-A0A821PVY6-F1
#
_cell.length_a   1.000
_cell.length_b   1.000
_cell.length_c   1.000
_cell.angle_alpha   90.00
_cell.angle_beta   90.00
_cell.angle_gamma   90.00
#
_symmetry.space_group_name_H-M   'P 1'
#
loop_
_entity.id
_entity.type
_entity.pdbx_description
1 polymer ?
#
loop_
_entity_poly.entity_id
_entity_poly.type
_entity_poly.pdbx_seq_one_letter_code
_entity_poly.pdbx_strand_id
1 'polypeptide(L)'
;PNGQSRLNIKSLANQWSTNDIQNYIAGEAEEYPYDAVRILETLLKKSLQGQIQVVNNNCYFLDEVAKPVGGGLYERLGFVQSLNLSSRRITLSIQTKLTTFYPEMSLLDFVHTHIGGKRIPSEYECKKLSRILKNCSIVTQQSNWKQVFEIDQFDKRRPNEITIE
;
A
#
# COMPACT_ATOMS: atom_id res chain seq x y z
N PRO A 1 -8.16 15.36 23.07
CA PRO A 1 -9.56 15.20 22.61
C PRO A 1 -9.92 16.21 21.52
N ASN A 2 -10.13 15.73 20.29
CA ASN A 2 -10.93 16.29 19.17
C ASN A 2 -10.25 16.01 17.82
N GLY A 3 -10.30 14.74 17.42
CA GLY A 3 -9.97 14.30 16.06
C GLY A 3 -11.10 13.43 15.53
N GLN A 4 -12.33 13.95 15.52
CA GLN A 4 -13.43 13.26 14.83
C GLN A 4 -13.32 13.54 13.33
N SER A 5 -12.66 12.65 12.60
CA SER A 5 -12.82 12.57 11.15
C SER A 5 -14.27 12.19 10.85
N ARG A 6 -15.13 13.19 10.61
CA ARG A 6 -16.50 12.98 10.13
C ARG A 6 -16.46 12.73 8.63
N LEU A 7 -16.42 11.44 8.26
CA LEU A 7 -16.61 11.02 6.88
C LEU A 7 -18.12 11.01 6.56
N ASN A 8 -18.62 12.08 5.97
CA ASN A 8 -19.97 12.13 5.41
C ASN A 8 -19.91 11.76 3.92
N ILE A 9 -20.08 10.47 3.60
CA ILE A 9 -20.35 10.05 2.23
C ILE A 9 -21.88 10.03 2.06
N LYS A 10 -22.39 11.07 1.40
CA LYS A 10 -23.75 11.08 0.86
C LYS A 10 -23.68 11.25 -0.65
N SER A 11 -23.61 10.12 -1.35
CA SER A 11 -24.28 9.90 -2.63
C SER A 11 -24.15 8.42 -2.95
N LEU A 12 -25.23 7.77 -3.36
CA LEU A 12 -25.11 6.59 -4.22
C LEU A 12 -24.55 7.10 -5.55
N ALA A 13 -23.24 7.31 -5.59
CA ALA A 13 -22.54 7.83 -6.76
C ALA A 13 -22.82 6.86 -7.92
N ASN A 14 -23.63 7.33 -8.87
CA ASN A 14 -24.00 6.73 -10.15
C ASN A 14 -24.04 5.19 -10.18
N GLN A 15 -25.25 4.63 -10.30
CA GLN A 15 -25.41 3.23 -10.69
C GLN A 15 -24.77 3.05 -12.07
N TRP A 16 -23.66 2.34 -12.12
CA TRP A 16 -23.04 1.94 -13.38
C TRP A 16 -23.75 0.69 -13.89
N SER A 17 -23.94 0.62 -15.20
CA SER A 17 -24.51 -0.54 -15.84
C SER A 17 -23.40 -1.31 -16.55
N THR A 18 -23.40 -2.64 -16.43
CA THR A 18 -22.57 -3.48 -17.31
C THR A 18 -22.89 -3.26 -18.78
N ASN A 19 -24.07 -2.71 -19.09
CA ASN A 19 -24.49 -2.37 -20.44
C ASN A 19 -23.65 -1.23 -21.03
N ASP A 20 -23.09 -0.32 -20.22
CA ASP A 20 -22.28 0.79 -20.73
C ASP A 20 -21.01 0.28 -21.44
N ILE A 21 -20.41 -0.78 -20.87
CA ILE A 21 -19.29 -1.49 -21.48
C ILE A 21 -19.73 -2.23 -22.74
N GLN A 22 -20.89 -2.90 -22.71
CA GLN A 22 -21.41 -3.65 -23.87
C GLN A 22 -21.72 -2.72 -25.05
N ASN A 23 -22.39 -1.60 -24.79
CA ASN A 23 -22.74 -0.59 -25.78
C ASN A 23 -21.48 0.01 -26.42
N TYR A 24 -20.46 0.33 -25.63
CA TYR A 24 -19.17 0.81 -26.15
C TYR A 24 -18.50 -0.23 -27.07
N ILE A 25 -18.47 -1.50 -26.65
CA ILE A 25 -17.86 -2.59 -27.41
C ILE A 25 -18.62 -2.89 -28.71
N ALA A 26 -19.95 -2.76 -28.68
CA ALA A 26 -20.83 -2.92 -29.83
C ALA A 26 -20.72 -1.75 -30.83
N GLY A 27 -20.09 -0.63 -30.43
CA GLY A 27 -20.01 0.60 -31.21
C GLY A 27 -21.28 1.46 -31.13
N GLU A 28 -22.14 1.19 -30.15
CA GLU A 28 -23.38 1.92 -29.88
C GLU A 28 -23.16 3.15 -28.99
N ALA A 29 -22.02 3.21 -28.29
CA ALA A 29 -21.59 4.37 -27.52
C ALA A 29 -20.28 4.95 -28.09
N GLU A 30 -20.24 6.27 -28.27
CA GLU A 30 -19.03 6.98 -28.76
C GLU A 30 -18.02 7.23 -27.63
N GLU A 31 -18.50 7.43 -26.39
CA GLU A 31 -17.65 7.76 -25.24
C GLU A 31 -17.17 6.51 -24.51
N TYR A 32 -15.90 6.50 -24.12
CA TYR A 32 -15.31 5.42 -23.33
C TYR A 32 -15.92 5.40 -21.90
N PRO A 33 -16.46 4.27 -21.43
CA PRO A 33 -17.14 4.19 -20.14
C PRO A 33 -16.12 4.06 -18.98
N TYR A 34 -15.42 5.15 -18.67
CA TYR A 34 -14.34 5.20 -17.67
C TYR A 34 -14.75 4.67 -16.29
N ASP A 35 -15.92 5.08 -15.79
CA ASP A 35 -16.39 4.67 -14.46
C ASP A 35 -16.68 3.17 -14.38
N ALA A 36 -17.39 2.63 -15.37
CA ALA A 36 -17.70 1.20 -15.41
C ALA A 36 -16.43 0.34 -15.51
N VAL A 37 -15.47 0.76 -16.33
CA VAL A 37 -14.15 0.11 -16.45
C VAL A 37 -13.41 0.14 -15.13
N ARG A 38 -13.31 1.30 -14.48
CA ARG A 38 -12.61 1.46 -13.20
C ARG A 38 -13.24 0.62 -12.09
N ILE A 39 -14.56 0.51 -12.09
CA ILE A 39 -15.27 -0.33 -11.12
C ILE A 39 -14.96 -1.81 -11.38
N LEU A 40 -14.98 -2.26 -12.63
CA LEU A 40 -14.61 -3.63 -12.96
C LEU A 40 -13.16 -3.94 -12.56
N GLU A 41 -12.21 -3.04 -12.83
CA GLU A 41 -10.82 -3.17 -12.38
C GLU A 41 -10.70 -3.24 -10.86
N THR A 42 -11.52 -2.48 -10.14
CA THR A 42 -11.58 -2.50 -8.68
C THR A 42 -12.14 -3.83 -8.16
N LEU A 43 -13.18 -4.36 -8.79
CA LEU A 43 -13.77 -5.66 -8.45
C LEU A 43 -12.79 -6.80 -8.70
N LEU A 44 -12.03 -6.76 -9.79
CA LEU A 44 -10.97 -7.73 -10.09
C LEU A 44 -9.85 -7.69 -9.03
N LYS A 45 -9.49 -6.51 -8.52
CA LYS A 45 -8.54 -6.42 -7.40
C LYS A 45 -9.15 -6.92 -6.09
N LYS A 46 -10.44 -6.66 -5.89
CA LYS A 46 -11.17 -7.09 -4.69
C LYS A 46 -11.38 -8.61 -4.64
N SER A 47 -11.50 -9.30 -5.77
CA SER A 47 -11.55 -10.77 -5.77
C SER A 47 -10.23 -11.41 -5.30
N LEU A 48 -9.12 -10.68 -5.38
CA LEU A 48 -7.81 -11.07 -4.87
C LEU A 48 -7.55 -10.54 -3.44
N GLN A 49 -8.57 -10.02 -2.77
CA GLN A 49 -8.43 -9.50 -1.41
C GLN A 49 -7.87 -10.57 -0.47
N GLY A 50 -6.83 -10.19 0.29
CA GLY A 50 -6.13 -11.10 1.19
C GLY A 50 -5.02 -11.93 0.55
N GLN A 51 -4.94 -11.99 -0.79
CA GLN A 51 -3.84 -12.62 -1.52
C GLN A 51 -2.82 -11.60 -2.01
N ILE A 52 -3.26 -10.35 -2.25
CA ILE A 52 -2.41 -9.27 -2.75
C ILE A 52 -2.45 -8.03 -1.85
N GLN A 53 -1.36 -7.28 -1.86
CA GLN A 53 -1.27 -5.90 -1.38
C GLN A 53 -1.25 -4.95 -2.58
N VAL A 54 -2.14 -3.96 -2.56
CA VAL A 54 -2.21 -2.94 -3.63
C VAL A 54 -1.46 -1.68 -3.21
N VAL A 55 -0.47 -1.26 -3.98
CA VAL A 55 0.31 -0.02 -3.78
C VAL A 55 0.39 0.74 -5.10
N ASN A 56 -0.19 1.94 -5.15
CA ASN A 56 -0.20 2.81 -6.34
C ASN A 56 -0.61 2.05 -7.63
N ASN A 57 -1.71 1.29 -7.57
CA ASN A 57 -2.24 0.46 -8.65
C ASN A 57 -1.43 -0.82 -9.00
N ASN A 58 -0.29 -1.05 -8.37
CA ASN A 58 0.46 -2.31 -8.47
C ASN A 58 -0.06 -3.29 -7.43
N CYS A 59 -0.17 -4.56 -7.81
CA CYS A 59 -0.59 -5.65 -6.95
C CYS A 59 0.62 -6.53 -6.63
N TYR A 60 0.90 -6.80 -5.35
CA TYR A 60 2.03 -7.63 -4.93
C TYR A 60 1.55 -8.81 -4.10
N PHE A 61 2.05 -10.01 -4.37
CA PHE A 61 1.60 -11.23 -3.71
C PHE A 61 2.02 -11.27 -2.23
N LEU A 62 1.10 -11.66 -1.36
CA LEU A 62 1.34 -11.73 0.09
C LEU A 62 1.90 -13.08 0.55
N ASP A 63 1.59 -14.15 -0.17
CA ASP A 63 1.90 -15.54 0.15
C ASP A 63 3.27 -16.02 -0.37
N GLU A 64 3.97 -15.18 -1.15
CA GLU A 64 5.31 -15.51 -1.61
C GLU A 64 6.34 -15.52 -0.47
N VAL A 65 7.17 -16.56 -0.45
CA VAL A 65 8.37 -16.60 0.39
C VAL A 65 9.32 -15.52 -0.09
N ALA A 66 9.34 -14.42 0.66
CA ALA A 66 10.10 -13.24 0.33
C ALA A 66 11.60 -13.59 0.28
N LYS A 67 12.29 -13.22 -0.81
CA LYS A 67 13.73 -13.47 -0.95
C LYS A 67 14.52 -12.28 -0.40
N PRO A 68 15.45 -12.48 0.55
CA PRO A 68 16.23 -11.37 1.08
C PRO A 68 17.13 -10.80 -0.02
N VAL A 69 17.02 -9.50 -0.21
CA VAL A 69 17.98 -8.70 -0.98
C VAL A 69 18.74 -7.82 0.00
N GLY A 70 20.05 -7.74 -0.18
CA GLY A 70 20.94 -7.11 0.80
C GLY A 70 20.46 -5.74 1.30
N GLY A 71 20.81 -5.39 2.54
CA GLY A 71 20.35 -4.15 3.18
C GLY A 71 19.02 -4.26 3.91
N GLY A 72 18.58 -5.48 4.24
CA GLY A 72 17.38 -5.70 5.05
C GLY A 72 16.07 -5.55 4.27
N LEU A 73 16.12 -5.71 2.96
CA LEU A 73 14.99 -5.65 2.06
C LEU A 73 14.62 -7.07 1.58
N TYR A 74 13.40 -7.24 1.11
CA TYR A 74 12.94 -8.48 0.50
C TYR A 74 12.32 -8.20 -0.85
N GLU A 75 12.62 -9.05 -1.83
CA GLU A 75 11.97 -9.02 -3.12
C GLU A 75 10.56 -9.58 -3.01
N ARG A 76 9.63 -8.92 -3.72
CA ARG A 76 8.26 -9.38 -3.88
C ARG A 76 7.83 -9.24 -5.33
N LEU A 77 7.29 -10.31 -5.88
CA LEU A 77 6.69 -10.30 -7.20
C LEU A 77 5.28 -9.70 -7.13
N GLY A 78 4.87 -9.15 -8.25
CA GLY A 78 3.56 -8.60 -8.41
C GLY A 78 3.22 -8.41 -9.87
N PHE A 79 2.16 -7.65 -10.10
CA PHE A 79 1.72 -7.30 -11.43
C PHE A 79 0.95 -5.98 -11.40
N VAL A 80 0.88 -5.34 -12.56
CA VAL A 80 -0.10 -4.30 -12.86
C VAL A 80 -1.12 -4.92 -13.81
N GLN A 81 -2.39 -4.67 -13.54
CA GLN A 81 -3.46 -5.03 -14.45
C GLN A 81 -4.18 -3.78 -14.94
N SER A 82 -4.59 -3.77 -16.20
CA SER A 82 -5.49 -2.78 -16.77
C SER A 82 -6.51 -3.43 -17.69
N LEU A 83 -7.73 -2.91 -17.67
CA LEU A 83 -8.80 -3.35 -18.56
C LEU A 83 -8.83 -2.42 -19.77
N ASN A 84 -8.71 -3.01 -20.95
CA ASN A 84 -8.76 -2.30 -22.23
C ASN A 84 -9.98 -2.76 -23.01
N LEU A 85 -10.83 -1.82 -23.40
CA LEU A 85 -11.93 -2.08 -24.32
C LEU A 85 -11.43 -1.85 -25.75
N SER A 86 -11.61 -2.85 -26.61
CA SER A 86 -11.38 -2.72 -28.05
C SER A 86 -12.67 -3.07 -28.80
N SER A 87 -12.74 -2.71 -30.08
CA SER A 87 -13.91 -3.03 -30.92
C SER A 87 -14.23 -4.52 -30.81
N ARG A 88 -15.39 -4.84 -30.23
CA ARG A 88 -15.92 -6.19 -30.00
C ARG A 88 -15.24 -7.04 -28.90
N ARG A 89 -14.27 -6.54 -28.12
CA ARG A 89 -13.60 -7.35 -27.09
C ARG A 89 -13.23 -6.55 -25.83
N ILE A 90 -13.29 -7.24 -24.69
CA ILE A 90 -12.66 -6.80 -23.44
C ILE A 90 -11.33 -7.54 -23.31
N THR A 91 -10.25 -6.81 -23.08
CA THR A 91 -8.93 -7.39 -22.84
C THR A 91 -8.42 -6.99 -21.47
N LEU A 92 -7.94 -7.96 -20.69
CA LEU A 92 -7.20 -7.70 -19.46
C LEU A 92 -5.70 -7.75 -19.78
N SER A 93 -5.03 -6.61 -19.70
CA SER A 93 -3.59 -6.51 -19.83
C SER A 93 -2.94 -6.73 -18.47
N ILE A 94 -1.97 -7.65 -18.40
CA ILE A 94 -1.23 -7.97 -17.18
C ILE A 94 0.27 -7.80 -17.47
N GLN A 95 0.95 -7.01 -16.65
CA GLN A 95 2.39 -6.82 -16.70
C GLN A 95 3.00 -7.22 -15.36
N THR A 96 3.94 -8.17 -15.35
CA THR A 96 4.67 -8.58 -14.15
C THR A 96 5.54 -7.43 -13.62
N LYS A 97 5.65 -7.34 -12.30
CA LYS A 97 6.48 -6.38 -11.57
C LYS A 97 7.31 -7.11 -10.52
N LEU A 98 8.53 -6.62 -10.31
CA LEU A 98 9.37 -7.01 -9.19
C LEU A 98 9.71 -5.73 -8.42
N THR A 99 9.55 -5.76 -7.11
CA THR A 99 9.93 -4.64 -6.25
C THR A 99 10.57 -5.17 -4.96
N THR A 100 11.08 -4.25 -4.15
CA THR A 100 11.60 -4.56 -2.82
C THR A 100 10.70 -3.95 -1.75
N PHE A 101 10.47 -4.71 -0.68
CA PHE A 101 9.75 -4.29 0.51
C PHE A 101 10.64 -4.42 1.73
N TYR A 102 10.36 -3.63 2.76
CA TYR A 102 10.84 -3.97 4.09
C TYR A 102 10.12 -5.23 4.59
N PRO A 103 10.82 -6.12 5.30
CA PRO A 103 10.19 -7.26 5.95
C PRO A 103 9.11 -6.81 6.94
N GLU A 104 8.11 -7.66 7.13
CA GLU A 104 7.21 -7.51 8.25
C GLU A 104 7.96 -7.89 9.54
N MET A 105 8.37 -6.87 10.30
CA MET A 105 9.07 -7.02 11.58
C MET A 105 8.73 -5.87 12.51
N SER A 106 9.06 -6.03 13.80
CA SER A 106 8.89 -4.94 14.75
C SER A 106 9.87 -3.79 14.41
N LEU A 107 9.47 -2.55 14.73
CA LEU A 107 10.36 -1.39 14.56
C LEU A 107 11.68 -1.57 15.34
N LEU A 108 11.65 -2.26 16.48
CA LEU A 108 12.83 -2.54 17.28
C LEU A 108 13.77 -3.51 16.56
N ASP A 109 13.24 -4.60 15.99
CA ASP A 109 14.04 -5.56 15.22
C ASP A 109 14.62 -4.90 13.96
N PHE A 110 13.83 -4.02 13.33
CA PHE A 110 14.27 -3.22 12.19
C PHE A 110 15.46 -2.33 12.55
N VAL A 111 15.34 -1.55 13.63
CA VAL A 111 16.40 -0.68 14.13
C VAL A 111 17.64 -1.52 14.47
N HIS A 112 17.46 -2.61 15.21
CA HIS A 112 18.53 -3.52 15.64
C HIS A 112 19.31 -4.09 14.45
N THR A 113 18.61 -4.52 13.41
CA THR A 113 19.20 -5.04 12.16
C THR A 113 20.06 -3.97 11.47
N HIS A 114 19.56 -2.73 11.40
CA HIS A 114 20.24 -1.63 10.69
C HIS A 114 21.41 -1.01 11.45
N ILE A 115 21.54 -1.27 12.76
CA ILE A 115 22.67 -0.84 13.60
C ILE A 115 23.64 -1.98 13.95
N GLY A 116 23.51 -3.13 13.27
CA GLY A 116 24.43 -4.27 13.42
C GLY A 116 24.33 -4.96 14.78
N GLY A 117 23.12 -5.07 15.33
CA GLY A 117 22.88 -5.80 16.58
C GLY A 117 23.18 -5.02 17.86
N LYS A 118 23.40 -3.69 17.77
CA LYS A 118 23.55 -2.85 18.96
C LYS A 118 22.20 -2.64 19.65
N ARG A 119 22.22 -2.37 20.95
CA ARG A 119 21.01 -2.06 21.73
C ARG A 119 20.56 -0.60 21.60
N ILE A 120 21.51 0.31 21.39
CA ILE A 120 21.26 1.76 21.33
C ILE A 120 21.96 2.31 20.07
N PRO A 121 21.23 3.00 19.17
CA PRO A 121 21.82 3.66 18.01
C PRO A 121 22.66 4.88 18.43
N SER A 122 23.80 5.07 17.77
CA SER A 122 24.57 6.32 17.83
C SER A 122 23.85 7.45 17.08
N GLU A 123 24.27 8.70 17.29
CA GLU A 123 23.67 9.86 16.59
C GLU A 123 23.73 9.72 15.06
N TYR A 124 24.82 9.16 14.54
CA TYR A 124 24.97 8.87 13.11
C TYR A 124 23.96 7.81 12.63
N GLU A 125 23.80 6.74 13.40
CA GLU A 125 22.82 5.68 13.11
C GLU A 125 21.38 6.19 13.20
N CYS A 126 21.06 7.06 14.17
CA CYS A 126 19.76 7.74 14.24
C CYS A 126 19.48 8.56 12.97
N LYS A 127 20.44 9.35 12.48
CA LYS A 127 20.29 10.11 11.23
C LYS A 127 20.10 9.19 10.02
N LYS A 128 20.81 8.07 9.98
CA LYS A 128 20.65 7.06 8.92
C LYS A 128 19.26 6.43 8.97
N LEU A 129 18.81 5.99 10.14
CA LEU A 129 17.49 5.41 10.37
C LEU A 129 16.37 6.41 10.02
N SER A 130 16.49 7.68 10.40
CA SER A 130 15.52 8.72 10.03
C SER A 130 15.36 8.83 8.52
N ARG A 131 16.45 8.75 7.74
CA ARG A 131 16.37 8.81 6.28
C ARG A 131 15.67 7.60 5.68
N ILE A 132 15.94 6.41 6.22
CA ILE A 132 15.36 5.14 5.78
C ILE A 132 13.86 5.11 6.09
N LEU A 133 13.48 5.59 7.28
CA LEU A 133 12.10 5.57 7.79
C LEU A 133 11.26 6.76 7.31
N LYS A 134 11.85 7.76 6.64
CA LYS A 134 11.21 9.05 6.29
C LYS A 134 9.91 8.94 5.48
N ASN A 135 9.60 7.80 4.87
CA ASN A 135 8.32 7.59 4.18
C ASN A 135 7.75 6.19 4.50
N CYS A 136 8.15 5.63 5.65
CA CYS A 136 7.65 4.35 6.11
C CYS A 136 6.44 4.57 7.00
N SER A 137 5.35 3.86 6.68
CA SER A 137 4.18 3.79 7.54
C SER A 137 4.41 2.76 8.64
N ILE A 138 4.24 3.16 9.90
CA ILE A 138 4.37 2.30 11.07
C ILE A 138 3.01 2.07 11.69
N VAL A 139 2.68 0.81 11.91
CA VAL A 139 1.41 0.40 12.52
C VAL A 139 1.66 0.09 13.99
N THR A 140 0.96 0.79 14.88
CA THR A 140 1.00 0.46 16.31
C THR A 140 0.12 -0.77 16.58
N GLN A 141 0.64 -1.68 17.41
CA GLN A 141 -0.06 -2.91 17.82
C GLN A 141 -0.69 -2.81 19.23
N GLN A 142 -0.54 -1.66 19.91
CA GLN A 142 -0.86 -1.53 21.34
C GLN A 142 -2.35 -1.40 21.68
N SER A 143 -3.25 -1.40 20.69
CA SER A 143 -4.69 -1.39 20.93
C SER A 143 -5.45 -2.07 19.79
N ASN A 144 -6.72 -2.43 20.02
CA ASN A 144 -7.64 -2.98 18.98
C ASN A 144 -7.84 -2.03 17.78
N TRP A 145 -7.21 -0.86 17.81
CA TRP A 145 -7.26 0.18 16.80
C TRP A 145 -5.89 0.27 16.12
N LYS A 146 -5.80 -0.24 14.89
CA LYS A 146 -4.62 -0.06 14.06
C LYS A 146 -4.51 1.42 13.68
N GLN A 147 -3.51 2.11 14.22
CA GLN A 147 -3.17 3.47 13.80
C GLN A 147 -1.88 3.44 12.99
N VAL A 148 -1.87 4.20 11.89
CA VAL A 148 -0.73 4.33 10.99
C VAL A 148 -0.08 5.68 11.25
N PHE A 149 1.22 5.67 11.51
CA PHE A 149 2.03 6.85 11.75
C PHE A 149 3.21 6.91 10.78
N GLU A 150 3.66 8.12 10.45
CA GLU A 150 4.94 8.35 9.81
C GLU A 150 5.95 8.81 10.86
N ILE A 151 7.19 8.34 10.78
CA ILE A 151 8.25 8.85 11.66
C ILE A 151 8.76 10.16 11.10
N ASP A 152 8.57 11.22 11.87
CA ASP A 152 9.21 12.51 11.63
C ASP A 152 10.66 12.49 12.12
N GLN A 153 10.86 12.17 13.40
CA GLN A 153 12.18 12.22 14.03
C GLN A 153 12.32 11.24 15.20
N PHE A 154 13.57 10.88 15.50
CA PHE A 154 13.91 10.21 16.76
C PHE A 154 14.10 11.26 17.86
N ASP A 155 13.42 11.09 18.98
CA ASP A 155 13.65 11.91 20.17
C ASP A 155 15.05 11.62 20.74
N LYS A 156 15.72 12.66 21.23
CA LYS A 156 17.05 12.56 21.87
C LYS A 156 16.95 12.13 23.34
N ARG A 157 15.76 12.31 23.94
CA ARG A 157 15.45 11.95 25.32
C ARG A 157 15.17 10.46 25.43
N ARG A 158 15.44 9.89 26.60
CA ARG A 158 15.07 8.51 26.88
C ARG A 158 13.56 8.40 27.07
N PRO A 159 12.93 7.22 26.84
CA PRO A 159 11.48 7.06 26.98
C PRO A 159 10.91 7.52 28.34
N ASN A 160 11.69 7.42 29.43
CA ASN A 160 11.32 7.86 30.77
C ASN A 160 11.44 9.37 31.01
N GLU A 161 12.03 10.11 30.07
CA GLU A 161 12.23 11.57 30.10
C GLU A 161 11.28 12.30 29.13
N ILE A 162 10.48 11.55 28.36
CA ILE A 162 9.50 12.10 27.42
C ILE A 162 8.23 12.44 28.20
N THR A 163 7.97 13.73 28.35
CA THR A 163 6.67 14.24 28.78
C THR A 163 5.81 14.49 27.54
N ILE A 164 4.64 13.85 27.48
CA ILE A 164 3.63 14.13 26.45
C ILE A 164 2.67 15.14 27.06
N GLU A 165 2.72 16.38 26.59
CA GLU A 165 1.76 17.44 26.94
C GLU A 165 0.47 17.32 26.11
#